data_AF-A0A2K5R4T6-F1
#
_entry.id   AF-A0A2K5R4T6-F1
#
_cell.length_a   1.000
_cell.length_b   1.000
_cell.length_c   1.000
_cell.angle_alpha   90.00
_cell.angle_beta   90.00
_cell.angle_gamma   90.00
#
_symmetry.space_group_name_H-M   'P 1'
#
loop_
_entity.id
_entity.type
_entity.pdbx_description
1 polymer ?
#
loop_
_entity_poly.entity_id
_entity_poly.type
_entity_poly.pdbx_seq_one_letter_code
_entity_poly.pdbx_strand_id
1 'polypeptide(L)'
;MEIPPQVLVEFTCKNQPKPSLPTEWALCGEREDRLELLKLSTFALIITPGDPRLIISSGCATRLFEALEVGAVPVVLGEQVQLPYQDMLQWNEAALVVPKPRVTEVHFLLRSLSDSDLLAMRRQGRFLWETYFSTADSIFNTVLAMIRTRIQIPAAPIREEAAAEIPHRSGKAAGTDPNMADNGDLDLGPVETEPPYASPRYLRNFTLTVTDFYRSWNSAPGPFHLFPHTPFDPVLPSEAKFLGSGTGFRPIGGGTGGSGKEFQAALGGNVPREQFTVVMLTYEREEVLMNSLERLNGLPYLNKVVVVWNSPKLPSEDLLWPDIGVPIMVVRTEKNSLNNRFLPWNEIETEAILSIDDDAHLRHDEIMFGFRVWREARDRIVGFPGRYHAWDIPHQSWLYNSNYSCELSMVLTGAAFFHKYYAYLYSYVMPQAIRDMVDEYINCEDIAMNFLVSHITRKPPIKVTSRWTFRCPGCPQALSHDDSHFHERHKCINFFVKVYGYMPLLYTQFRVDSVLFKTRLPHDKTKCFKFI
;
A
#
# COMPACT_ATOMS: atom_id res chain seq x y z
N MET A 1 -21.23 22.35 -23.83
CA MET A 1 -21.07 22.25 -25.31
C MET A 1 -20.08 21.12 -25.51
N GLU A 2 -20.58 19.88 -25.60
CA GLU A 2 -19.71 18.69 -25.75
C GLU A 2 -19.07 18.74 -27.12
N ILE A 3 -17.75 18.85 -27.16
CA ILE A 3 -16.99 18.62 -28.39
C ILE A 3 -17.24 17.15 -28.74
N PRO A 4 -17.85 16.82 -29.90
CA PRO A 4 -18.03 15.42 -30.26
C PRO A 4 -16.65 14.76 -30.32
N PRO A 5 -16.50 13.51 -29.83
CA PRO A 5 -15.21 12.82 -29.89
C PRO A 5 -14.77 12.76 -31.35
N GLN A 6 -13.66 13.45 -31.66
CA GLN A 6 -13.08 13.43 -33.00
C GLN A 6 -12.47 12.05 -33.22
N VAL A 7 -13.11 11.25 -34.06
CA VAL A 7 -12.53 9.99 -34.54
C VAL A 7 -11.55 10.35 -35.66
N LEU A 8 -10.27 10.44 -35.32
CA LEU A 8 -9.22 10.58 -36.32
C LEU A 8 -8.87 9.19 -36.86
N VAL A 9 -9.17 8.95 -38.13
CA VAL A 9 -8.71 7.74 -38.84
C VAL A 9 -7.86 8.16 -40.02
N GLU A 10 -6.55 7.94 -39.90
CA GLU A 10 -5.58 8.19 -40.98
C GLU A 10 -5.21 6.85 -41.63
N PHE A 11 -5.68 6.66 -42.87
CA PHE A 11 -5.45 5.42 -43.63
C PHE A 11 -4.22 5.50 -44.55
N THR A 12 -3.58 6.67 -44.63
CA THR A 12 -2.49 6.95 -45.56
C THR A 12 -1.23 7.36 -44.81
N CYS A 13 -0.15 6.60 -44.98
CA CYS A 13 1.14 7.02 -44.46
C CYS A 13 1.67 8.22 -45.26
N LYS A 14 2.15 9.27 -44.57
CA LYS A 14 2.86 10.38 -45.22
C LYS A 14 4.19 9.94 -45.87
N ASN A 15 4.83 8.93 -45.28
CA ASN A 15 6.07 8.30 -45.76
C ASN A 15 5.81 6.85 -46.19
N GLN A 16 6.78 6.20 -46.86
CA GLN A 16 6.62 4.78 -47.23
C GLN A 16 6.38 3.90 -45.98
N PRO A 17 5.29 3.12 -45.94
CA PRO A 17 5.03 2.21 -44.83
C PRO A 17 6.12 1.14 -44.72
N LYS A 18 6.39 0.68 -43.50
CA LYS A 18 7.19 -0.55 -43.31
C LYS A 18 6.45 -1.73 -43.98
N PRO A 19 7.18 -2.68 -44.61
CA PRO A 19 6.57 -3.88 -45.16
C PRO A 19 5.69 -4.58 -44.10
N SER A 20 4.48 -4.96 -44.50
CA SER A 20 3.51 -5.62 -43.62
C SER A 20 2.95 -6.86 -44.32
N LEU A 21 2.33 -7.73 -43.53
CA LEU A 21 1.69 -8.93 -44.05
C LEU A 21 0.41 -8.55 -44.83
N PRO A 22 -0.03 -9.41 -45.78
CA PRO A 22 -1.29 -9.20 -46.47
C PRO A 22 -2.44 -9.04 -45.47
N THR A 23 -3.33 -8.07 -45.70
CA THR A 23 -4.51 -7.74 -44.86
C THR A 23 -4.22 -7.18 -43.45
N GLU A 24 -2.95 -6.94 -43.11
CA GLU A 24 -2.53 -6.18 -41.94
C GLU A 24 -2.31 -4.70 -42.31
N TRP A 25 -2.43 -3.79 -41.34
CA TRP A 25 -2.02 -2.40 -41.51
C TRP A 25 -0.52 -2.22 -41.24
N ALA A 26 0.16 -1.58 -42.17
CA ALA A 26 1.57 -1.26 -42.02
C ALA A 26 1.82 -0.20 -40.93
N LEU A 27 3.04 -0.24 -40.37
CA LEU A 27 3.53 0.83 -39.50
C LEU A 27 3.98 2.03 -40.35
N CYS A 28 3.27 3.16 -40.21
CA CYS A 28 3.70 4.44 -40.77
C CYS A 28 4.71 5.15 -39.87
N GLY A 29 5.70 5.81 -40.48
CA GLY A 29 6.60 6.76 -39.81
C GLY A 29 7.61 6.15 -38.83
N GLU A 30 8.33 7.02 -38.11
CA GLU A 30 9.25 6.61 -37.05
C GLU A 30 8.51 6.37 -35.73
N ARG A 31 9.18 5.76 -34.76
CA ARG A 31 8.56 5.39 -33.48
C ARG A 31 8.05 6.62 -32.74
N GLU A 32 8.83 7.69 -32.74
CA GLU A 32 8.55 8.93 -32.04
C GLU A 32 7.23 9.55 -32.54
N ASP A 33 7.04 9.64 -33.86
CA ASP A 33 5.82 10.16 -34.48
C ASP A 33 4.58 9.35 -34.06
N ARG A 34 4.72 8.02 -34.03
CA ARG A 34 3.63 7.11 -33.63
C ARG A 34 3.25 7.31 -32.17
N LEU A 35 4.25 7.46 -31.29
CA LEU A 35 4.01 7.67 -29.86
C LEU A 35 3.37 9.04 -29.60
N GLU A 36 3.75 10.09 -30.33
CA GLU A 36 3.10 11.40 -30.21
C GLU A 36 1.61 11.33 -30.55
N LEU A 37 1.25 10.62 -31.63
CA LEU A 37 -0.15 10.40 -32.00
C LEU A 37 -0.90 9.58 -30.95
N LEU A 38 -0.29 8.48 -30.47
CA LEU A 38 -0.93 7.60 -29.50
C LEU A 38 -1.11 8.26 -28.12
N LYS A 39 -0.22 9.17 -27.70
CA LYS A 39 -0.38 9.96 -26.47
C LYS A 39 -1.66 10.80 -26.48
N LEU A 40 -2.09 11.25 -27.65
CA LEU A 40 -3.32 12.01 -27.85
C LEU A 40 -4.56 11.10 -28.05
N SER A 41 -4.36 9.78 -28.12
CA SER A 41 -5.40 8.81 -28.45
C SER A 41 -5.90 8.09 -27.20
N THR A 42 -7.22 7.90 -27.13
CA THR A 42 -7.82 7.05 -26.08
C THR A 42 -7.67 5.56 -26.40
N PHE A 43 -7.85 5.21 -27.67
CA PHE A 43 -7.83 3.85 -28.17
C PHE A 43 -6.80 3.70 -29.29
N ALA A 44 -6.18 2.53 -29.39
CA ALA A 44 -5.26 2.18 -30.46
C ALA A 44 -5.82 0.98 -31.24
N LEU A 45 -6.23 1.19 -32.49
CA LEU A 45 -6.77 0.11 -33.33
C LEU A 45 -5.64 -0.78 -33.86
N ILE A 46 -5.78 -2.09 -33.68
CA ILE A 46 -4.81 -3.11 -34.12
C ILE A 46 -5.57 -4.12 -34.97
N ILE A 47 -5.21 -4.24 -36.26
CA ILE A 47 -5.83 -5.18 -37.18
C ILE A 47 -4.88 -6.35 -37.38
N THR A 48 -5.30 -7.55 -36.96
CA THR A 48 -4.47 -8.75 -37.13
C THR A 48 -4.40 -9.18 -38.60
N PRO A 49 -3.34 -9.89 -39.02
CA PRO A 49 -3.29 -10.45 -40.37
C PRO A 49 -4.44 -11.44 -40.63
N GLY A 50 -4.75 -11.67 -41.90
CA GLY A 50 -5.79 -12.59 -42.35
C GLY A 50 -5.33 -14.04 -42.43
N ASP A 51 -4.04 -14.33 -42.28
CA ASP A 51 -3.55 -15.71 -42.17
C ASP A 51 -3.92 -16.27 -40.79
N PRO A 52 -4.83 -17.25 -40.69
CA PRO A 52 -5.27 -17.81 -39.41
C PRO A 52 -4.16 -18.60 -38.68
N ARG A 53 -3.04 -18.91 -39.35
CA ARG A 53 -1.89 -19.59 -38.72
C ARG A 53 -0.98 -18.64 -37.95
N LEU A 54 -1.09 -17.34 -38.20
CA LEU A 54 -0.31 -16.31 -37.53
C LEU A 54 -1.05 -15.82 -36.28
N ILE A 55 -0.50 -16.15 -35.12
CA ILE A 55 -1.06 -15.80 -33.82
C ILE A 55 -0.97 -14.28 -33.57
N ILE A 56 0.24 -13.71 -33.75
CA ILE A 56 0.49 -12.28 -33.68
C ILE A 56 1.68 -11.93 -34.60
N SER A 57 1.53 -10.88 -35.42
CA SER A 57 2.62 -10.37 -36.26
C SER A 57 3.52 -9.40 -35.47
N SER A 58 4.72 -9.13 -35.99
CA SER A 58 5.62 -8.12 -35.45
C SER A 58 4.98 -6.72 -35.44
N GLY A 59 4.22 -6.37 -36.48
CA GLY A 59 3.49 -5.10 -36.57
C GLY A 59 2.43 -4.95 -35.49
N CYS A 60 1.61 -5.99 -35.28
CA CYS A 60 0.61 -6.04 -34.22
C CYS A 60 1.24 -5.96 -32.83
N ALA A 61 2.30 -6.72 -32.56
CA ALA A 61 3.01 -6.67 -31.29
C ALA A 61 3.60 -5.28 -31.02
N THR A 62 4.21 -4.66 -32.02
CA THR A 62 4.74 -3.29 -31.92
C THR A 62 3.64 -2.30 -31.54
N ARG A 63 2.47 -2.34 -32.22
CA ARG A 63 1.35 -1.45 -31.90
C ARG A 63 0.74 -1.70 -30.53
N LEU A 64 0.64 -2.96 -30.13
CA LEU A 64 0.18 -3.33 -28.80
C LEU A 64 1.07 -2.70 -27.73
N PHE A 65 2.39 -2.87 -27.85
CA PHE A 65 3.34 -2.34 -26.89
C PHE A 65 3.40 -0.82 -26.86
N GLU A 66 3.41 -0.15 -28.03
CA GLU A 66 3.36 1.31 -28.12
C GLU A 66 2.08 1.89 -27.48
N ALA A 67 0.94 1.21 -27.66
CA ALA A 67 -0.32 1.62 -27.05
C ALA A 67 -0.28 1.51 -25.52
N LEU A 68 0.22 0.39 -24.99
CA LEU A 68 0.34 0.20 -23.54
C LEU A 68 1.35 1.18 -22.92
N GLU A 69 2.47 1.46 -23.60
CA GLU A 69 3.51 2.39 -23.16
C GLU A 69 2.96 3.80 -22.89
N VAL A 70 2.14 4.32 -23.81
CA VAL A 70 1.52 5.66 -23.69
C VAL A 70 0.17 5.64 -22.99
N GLY A 71 -0.29 4.46 -22.56
CA GLY A 71 -1.55 4.26 -21.85
C GLY A 71 -2.80 4.40 -22.72
N ALA A 72 -2.72 4.20 -24.03
CA ALA A 72 -3.87 4.05 -24.91
C ALA A 72 -4.41 2.62 -24.83
N VAL A 73 -5.74 2.45 -24.84
CA VAL A 73 -6.37 1.12 -24.74
C VAL A 73 -6.31 0.41 -26.10
N PRO A 74 -5.64 -0.76 -26.22
CA PRO A 74 -5.61 -1.50 -27.47
C PRO A 74 -6.99 -2.05 -27.84
N VAL A 75 -7.38 -1.87 -29.10
CA VAL A 75 -8.60 -2.42 -29.70
C VAL A 75 -8.17 -3.35 -30.83
N VAL A 76 -8.18 -4.65 -30.55
CA VAL A 76 -7.64 -5.68 -31.43
C VAL A 76 -8.76 -6.31 -32.25
N LEU A 77 -8.68 -6.18 -33.57
CA LEU A 77 -9.60 -6.79 -34.53
C LEU A 77 -9.05 -8.12 -35.05
N GLY A 78 -9.61 -9.23 -34.56
CA GLY A 78 -9.19 -10.58 -34.95
C GLY A 78 -10.06 -11.69 -34.34
N GLU A 79 -10.10 -12.86 -35.00
CA GLU A 79 -10.95 -13.99 -34.58
C GLU A 79 -10.21 -15.02 -33.70
N GLN A 80 -8.88 -15.14 -33.83
CA GLN A 80 -8.05 -16.13 -33.13
C GLN A 80 -6.76 -15.49 -32.57
N VAL A 81 -6.88 -14.28 -32.00
CA VAL A 81 -5.72 -13.58 -31.47
C VAL A 81 -5.30 -14.21 -30.15
N GLN A 82 -4.05 -14.66 -30.07
CA GLN A 82 -3.41 -14.89 -28.78
C GLN A 82 -2.39 -13.77 -28.53
N LEU A 83 -2.69 -12.95 -27.54
CA LEU A 83 -1.82 -11.92 -27.04
C LEU A 83 -0.68 -12.53 -26.20
N PRO A 84 0.45 -11.82 -26.03
CA PRO A 84 1.57 -12.32 -25.26
C PRO A 84 1.14 -12.79 -23.86
N TYR A 85 1.62 -13.96 -23.45
CA TYR A 85 1.34 -14.57 -22.14
C TYR A 85 -0.16 -14.69 -21.79
N GLN A 86 -1.03 -14.93 -22.78
CA GLN A 86 -2.48 -14.94 -22.59
C GLN A 86 -3.01 -16.01 -21.60
N ASP A 87 -2.22 -17.04 -21.30
CA ASP A 87 -2.53 -18.01 -20.25
C ASP A 87 -2.28 -17.47 -18.83
N MET A 88 -1.51 -16.38 -18.70
CA MET A 88 -1.16 -15.74 -17.43
C MET A 88 -1.85 -14.38 -17.25
N LEU A 89 -1.96 -13.60 -18.33
CA LEU A 89 -2.45 -12.22 -18.31
C LEU A 89 -3.93 -12.11 -18.70
N GLN A 90 -4.69 -11.36 -17.92
CA GLN A 90 -6.09 -11.04 -18.15
C GLN A 90 -6.23 -9.85 -19.10
N TRP A 91 -6.04 -10.11 -20.39
CA TRP A 91 -6.07 -9.08 -21.43
C TRP A 91 -7.41 -8.36 -21.56
N ASN A 92 -8.53 -8.98 -21.16
CA ASN A 92 -9.85 -8.34 -21.14
C ASN A 92 -9.92 -7.14 -20.19
N GLU A 93 -9.01 -7.03 -19.22
CA GLU A 93 -8.91 -5.88 -18.33
C GLU A 93 -8.04 -4.76 -18.90
N ALA A 94 -7.30 -4.97 -19.98
CA ALA A 94 -6.36 -3.99 -20.55
C ALA A 94 -6.62 -3.66 -22.03
N ALA A 95 -7.30 -4.54 -22.76
CA ALA A 95 -7.54 -4.44 -24.19
C ALA A 95 -8.93 -4.97 -24.56
N LEU A 96 -9.48 -4.45 -25.66
CA LEU A 96 -10.70 -4.96 -26.27
C LEU A 96 -10.35 -5.84 -27.46
N VAL A 97 -10.80 -7.09 -27.46
CA VAL A 97 -10.66 -7.98 -28.62
C VAL A 97 -12.02 -8.14 -29.28
N VAL A 98 -12.13 -7.71 -30.54
CA VAL A 98 -13.37 -7.71 -31.32
C VAL A 98 -13.17 -8.54 -32.59
N PRO A 99 -14.07 -9.47 -32.93
CA PRO A 99 -13.99 -10.19 -34.20
C PRO A 99 -14.05 -9.22 -35.39
N LYS A 100 -13.21 -9.46 -36.42
CA LYS A 100 -13.20 -8.63 -37.65
C LYS A 100 -14.58 -8.42 -38.28
N PRO A 101 -15.49 -9.42 -38.35
CA PRO A 101 -16.84 -9.22 -38.88
C PRO A 101 -17.68 -8.19 -38.13
N ARG A 102 -17.35 -7.88 -36.86
CA ARG A 102 -18.04 -6.90 -36.02
C ARG A 102 -17.39 -5.51 -36.05
N VAL A 103 -16.52 -5.23 -37.02
CA VAL A 103 -15.83 -3.93 -37.14
C VAL A 103 -16.80 -2.74 -37.17
N THR A 104 -17.98 -2.90 -37.77
CA THR A 104 -19.02 -1.85 -37.82
C THR A 104 -19.62 -1.53 -36.45
N GLU A 105 -19.49 -2.44 -35.48
CA GLU A 105 -19.99 -2.26 -34.12
C GLU A 105 -18.98 -1.57 -33.19
N VAL A 106 -17.69 -1.51 -33.58
CA VAL A 106 -16.60 -0.99 -32.74
C VAL A 106 -16.92 0.40 -32.21
N HIS A 107 -17.42 1.29 -33.05
CA HIS A 107 -17.83 2.63 -32.62
C HIS A 107 -18.82 2.63 -31.44
N PHE A 108 -19.82 1.75 -31.49
CA PHE A 108 -20.82 1.63 -30.43
C PHE A 108 -20.23 0.99 -29.16
N LEU A 109 -19.38 -0.01 -29.32
CA LEU A 109 -18.68 -0.67 -28.20
C LEU A 109 -17.79 0.33 -27.45
N LEU A 110 -16.96 1.09 -28.17
CA LEU A 110 -16.05 2.07 -27.55
C LEU A 110 -16.81 3.20 -26.83
N ARG A 111 -17.95 3.64 -27.37
CA ARG A 111 -18.80 4.66 -26.73
C ARG A 111 -19.58 4.15 -25.53
N SER A 112 -19.73 2.84 -25.39
CA SER A 112 -20.43 2.23 -24.24
C SER A 112 -19.53 2.08 -23.01
N LEU A 113 -18.21 2.20 -23.17
CA LEU A 113 -17.27 2.19 -22.05
C LEU A 113 -17.45 3.43 -21.19
N SER A 114 -17.61 3.23 -19.88
CA SER A 114 -17.61 4.32 -18.92
C SER A 114 -16.19 4.89 -18.71
N ASP A 115 -16.09 6.12 -18.22
CA ASP A 115 -14.80 6.70 -17.84
C ASP A 115 -14.10 5.87 -16.76
N SER A 116 -14.85 5.24 -15.84
CA SER A 116 -14.30 4.33 -14.83
C SER A 116 -13.68 3.08 -15.45
N ASP A 117 -14.36 2.46 -16.43
CA ASP A 117 -13.83 1.28 -17.11
C ASP A 117 -12.59 1.65 -17.92
N LEU A 118 -12.65 2.78 -18.64
CA LEU A 118 -11.54 3.27 -19.43
C LEU A 118 -10.30 3.53 -18.56
N LEU A 119 -10.46 4.23 -17.42
CA LEU A 119 -9.36 4.47 -16.49
C LEU A 119 -8.81 3.17 -15.88
N ALA A 120 -9.67 2.19 -15.59
CA ALA A 120 -9.24 0.87 -15.13
C ALA A 120 -8.41 0.16 -16.21
N MET A 121 -8.86 0.18 -17.47
CA MET A 121 -8.16 -0.43 -18.59
C MET A 121 -6.80 0.21 -18.87
N ARG A 122 -6.73 1.55 -18.86
CA ARG A 122 -5.48 2.29 -19.04
C ARG A 122 -4.48 1.96 -17.92
N ARG A 123 -4.95 1.89 -16.67
CA ARG A 123 -4.11 1.53 -15.52
C ARG A 123 -3.61 0.09 -15.64
N GLN A 124 -4.48 -0.86 -15.98
CA GLN A 124 -4.08 -2.25 -16.16
C GLN A 124 -3.08 -2.38 -17.31
N GLY A 125 -3.33 -1.72 -18.44
CA GLY A 125 -2.39 -1.70 -19.56
C GLY A 125 -1.02 -1.13 -19.18
N ARG A 126 -0.98 -0.06 -18.39
CA ARG A 126 0.27 0.51 -17.86
C ARG A 126 0.99 -0.47 -16.94
N PHE A 127 0.28 -1.12 -16.01
CA PHE A 127 0.85 -2.17 -15.15
C PHE A 127 1.46 -3.31 -15.99
N LEU A 128 0.74 -3.81 -17.00
CA LEU A 128 1.23 -4.86 -17.87
C LEU A 128 2.50 -4.42 -18.62
N TRP A 129 2.53 -3.19 -19.14
CA TRP A 129 3.70 -2.62 -19.80
C TRP A 129 4.90 -2.57 -18.88
N GLU A 130 4.78 -1.87 -17.74
CA GLU A 130 5.88 -1.64 -16.81
C GLU A 130 6.44 -2.94 -16.25
N THR A 131 5.56 -3.90 -15.94
CA THR A 131 5.90 -5.15 -15.25
C THR A 131 6.46 -6.22 -16.19
N TYR A 132 5.93 -6.32 -17.42
CA TYR A 132 6.20 -7.48 -18.30
C TYR A 132 6.89 -7.14 -19.62
N PHE A 133 6.75 -5.92 -20.13
CA PHE A 133 7.10 -5.59 -21.53
C PHE A 133 8.05 -4.40 -21.70
N SER A 134 8.28 -3.61 -20.65
CA SER A 134 8.97 -2.31 -20.72
C SER A 134 10.43 -2.39 -21.15
N THR A 135 11.14 -3.46 -20.78
CA THR A 135 12.55 -3.67 -21.05
C THR A 135 12.85 -5.13 -21.40
N ALA A 136 14.01 -5.38 -22.02
CA ALA A 136 14.48 -6.74 -22.30
C ALA A 136 14.59 -7.58 -21.02
N ASP A 137 15.05 -6.98 -19.91
CA ASP A 137 15.13 -7.63 -18.61
C ASP A 137 13.74 -8.00 -18.07
N SER A 138 12.75 -7.11 -18.21
CA SER A 138 11.36 -7.39 -17.80
C SER A 138 10.79 -8.56 -18.61
N ILE A 139 11.01 -8.57 -19.92
CA ILE A 139 10.58 -9.67 -20.79
C ILE A 139 11.25 -10.99 -20.38
N PHE A 140 12.57 -10.98 -20.15
CA PHE A 140 13.31 -12.17 -19.73
C PHE A 140 12.82 -12.71 -18.38
N ASN A 141 12.67 -11.84 -17.38
CA ASN A 141 12.13 -12.21 -16.07
C ASN A 141 10.70 -12.74 -16.17
N THR A 142 9.89 -12.19 -17.08
CA THR A 142 8.53 -12.66 -17.34
C THR A 142 8.51 -14.08 -17.90
N VAL A 143 9.38 -14.38 -18.87
CA VAL A 143 9.51 -15.73 -19.43
C VAL A 143 9.94 -16.72 -18.33
N LEU A 144 10.90 -16.35 -17.48
CA LEU A 144 11.32 -17.18 -16.36
C LEU A 144 10.18 -17.40 -15.35
N ALA A 145 9.45 -16.33 -14.99
CA ALA A 145 8.30 -16.42 -14.09
C ALA A 145 7.18 -17.30 -14.67
N MET A 146 6.94 -17.22 -15.99
CA MET A 146 5.95 -18.04 -16.70
C MET A 146 6.33 -19.52 -16.63
N ILE A 147 7.57 -19.86 -16.98
CA ILE A 147 8.07 -21.24 -16.90
C ILE A 147 7.92 -21.75 -15.46
N ARG A 148 8.41 -20.97 -14.49
CA ARG A 148 8.35 -21.28 -13.06
C ARG A 148 6.91 -21.53 -12.57
N THR A 149 5.96 -20.70 -13.00
CA THR A 149 4.53 -20.84 -12.66
C THR A 149 3.96 -22.13 -13.26
N ARG A 150 4.26 -22.44 -14.53
CA ARG A 150 3.78 -23.65 -15.20
C ARG A 150 4.28 -24.94 -14.55
N ILE A 151 5.48 -24.91 -13.98
CA ILE A 151 6.06 -26.05 -13.22
C ILE A 151 5.84 -25.94 -11.71
N GLN A 152 4.98 -25.01 -11.27
CA GLN A 152 4.55 -24.82 -9.87
C GLN A 152 5.66 -24.53 -8.86
N ILE A 153 6.78 -23.95 -9.31
CA ILE A 153 7.85 -23.52 -8.39
C ILE A 153 7.50 -22.14 -7.84
N PRO A 154 7.58 -21.92 -6.51
CA PRO A 154 7.35 -20.59 -5.94
C PRO A 154 8.48 -19.62 -6.32
N ALA A 155 8.15 -18.33 -6.33
CA ALA A 155 9.14 -17.29 -6.49
C ALA A 155 10.17 -17.29 -5.36
N ALA A 156 11.34 -16.69 -5.61
CA ALA A 156 12.30 -16.45 -4.54
C ALA A 156 11.68 -15.51 -3.50
N PRO A 157 11.89 -15.77 -2.19
CA PRO A 157 11.53 -14.84 -1.14
C PRO A 157 12.02 -13.42 -1.42
N ILE A 158 11.17 -12.43 -1.18
CA ILE A 158 11.60 -11.05 -1.23
C ILE A 158 12.64 -10.78 -0.13
N ARG A 159 13.62 -9.92 -0.44
CA ARG A 159 14.69 -9.59 0.49
C ARG A 159 14.15 -8.80 1.69
N GLU A 160 14.66 -9.07 2.88
CA GLU A 160 14.49 -8.24 4.07
C GLU A 160 15.77 -7.44 4.32
N GLU A 161 15.65 -6.25 4.93
CA GLU A 161 16.82 -5.45 5.30
C GLU A 161 17.39 -5.94 6.63
N ALA A 162 18.71 -6.16 6.67
CA ALA A 162 19.39 -6.58 7.87
C ALA A 162 19.58 -5.39 8.82
N ALA A 163 19.06 -5.50 10.04
CA ALA A 163 19.26 -4.48 11.06
C ALA A 163 20.69 -4.47 11.59
N ALA A 164 21.38 -3.34 11.48
CA ALA A 164 22.63 -3.09 12.21
C ALA A 164 22.29 -2.60 13.62
N GLU A 165 22.21 -3.52 14.58
CA GLU A 165 21.81 -3.19 15.95
C GLU A 165 22.85 -2.32 16.66
N ILE A 166 22.36 -1.29 17.38
CA ILE A 166 23.14 -0.50 18.33
C ILE A 166 22.96 -1.13 19.72
N PRO A 167 24.04 -1.65 20.34
CA PRO A 167 23.98 -2.17 21.69
C PRO A 167 23.52 -1.08 22.67
N HIS A 168 22.61 -1.43 23.57
CA HIS A 168 22.07 -0.51 24.55
C HIS A 168 21.77 -1.21 25.88
N ARG A 169 21.63 -0.43 26.95
CA ARG A 169 21.28 -0.94 28.29
C ARG A 169 19.85 -0.59 28.61
N SER A 170 19.05 -1.60 28.91
CA SER A 170 17.68 -1.43 29.38
C SER A 170 17.61 -1.55 30.90
N GLY A 171 16.73 -0.78 31.52
CA GLY A 171 16.48 -0.88 32.94
C GLY A 171 15.23 -0.11 33.37
N LYS A 172 14.85 -0.29 34.64
CA LYS A 172 13.75 0.46 35.25
C LYS A 172 14.29 1.80 35.74
N ALA A 173 13.83 2.90 35.14
CA ALA A 173 14.15 4.22 35.64
C ALA A 173 13.53 4.40 37.05
N ALA A 174 14.26 5.10 37.95
CA ALA A 174 13.80 5.34 39.31
C ALA A 174 12.61 6.30 39.31
N GLY A 175 11.47 5.88 39.89
CA GLY A 175 10.24 6.69 39.95
C GLY A 175 9.20 6.39 38.86
N THR A 176 9.43 5.37 38.04
CA THR A 176 8.46 4.91 37.04
C THR A 176 7.29 4.20 37.71
N ASP A 177 6.15 4.89 37.80
CA ASP A 177 4.90 4.28 38.21
C ASP A 177 4.40 3.41 37.04
N PRO A 178 4.21 2.08 37.20
CA PRO A 178 3.60 1.25 36.16
C PRO A 178 2.21 1.75 35.71
N ASN A 179 1.58 2.66 36.45
CA ASN A 179 0.33 3.36 36.08
C ASN A 179 0.52 4.67 35.30
N MET A 180 1.72 5.00 34.82
CA MET A 180 1.95 6.23 34.04
C MET A 180 1.40 6.14 32.60
N ALA A 181 1.06 4.93 32.13
CA ALA A 181 0.18 4.75 30.99
C ALA A 181 -1.19 5.29 31.39
N ASP A 182 -1.63 6.39 30.75
CA ASP A 182 -2.97 6.97 30.90
C ASP A 182 -4.02 6.01 30.29
N ASN A 183 -4.17 4.84 30.92
CA ASN A 183 -5.12 3.82 30.54
C ASN A 183 -6.52 4.19 31.01
N GLY A 184 -6.65 5.17 31.92
CA GLY A 184 -7.76 5.21 32.86
C GLY A 184 -7.93 3.84 33.53
N ASP A 185 -9.00 3.60 34.27
CA ASP A 185 -9.27 2.26 34.81
C ASP A 185 -9.72 1.26 33.71
N LEU A 186 -9.02 1.15 32.58
CA LEU A 186 -9.34 0.23 31.48
C LEU A 186 -8.30 -0.88 31.39
N ASP A 187 -8.74 -2.11 31.66
CA ASP A 187 -8.06 -3.31 31.20
C ASP A 187 -8.19 -3.37 29.66
N LEU A 188 -7.09 -3.48 28.93
CA LEU A 188 -7.08 -3.49 27.45
C LEU A 188 -6.77 -4.88 26.88
N GLY A 189 -6.77 -5.89 27.77
CA GLY A 189 -6.42 -7.27 27.48
C GLY A 189 -5.12 -7.68 28.17
N PRO A 190 -4.79 -8.97 28.08
CA PRO A 190 -3.59 -9.49 28.72
C PRO A 190 -2.35 -8.81 28.12
N VAL A 191 -1.53 -8.22 28.98
CA VAL A 191 -0.12 -8.03 28.66
C VAL A 191 0.44 -9.44 28.53
N GLU A 192 0.78 -9.83 27.31
CA GLU A 192 1.23 -11.19 27.02
C GLU A 192 2.49 -11.47 27.88
N THR A 193 2.37 -12.33 28.89
CA THR A 193 3.49 -12.79 29.74
C THR A 193 4.29 -13.92 29.10
N GLU A 194 3.93 -14.29 27.88
CA GLU A 194 4.64 -15.24 27.02
C GLU A 194 5.58 -14.48 26.08
N PRO A 195 6.68 -15.09 25.58
CA PRO A 195 7.55 -14.42 24.62
C PRO A 195 6.76 -13.88 23.42
N PRO A 196 7.18 -12.75 22.82
CA PRO A 196 6.51 -12.18 21.66
C PRO A 196 6.23 -13.22 20.56
N TYR A 197 5.01 -13.21 20.03
CA TYR A 197 4.54 -14.15 19.01
C TYR A 197 4.74 -13.55 17.61
N ALA A 198 5.68 -14.10 16.85
CA ALA A 198 5.89 -13.76 15.45
C ALA A 198 4.74 -14.24 14.57
N SER A 199 4.42 -13.47 13.52
CA SER A 199 3.44 -13.88 12.52
C SER A 199 3.98 -15.06 11.68
N PRO A 200 3.18 -16.11 11.44
CA PRO A 200 3.59 -17.21 10.57
C PRO A 200 3.93 -16.70 9.17
N ARG A 201 5.08 -17.13 8.64
CA ARG A 201 5.56 -16.71 7.31
C ARG A 201 5.31 -17.80 6.27
N TYR A 202 5.04 -17.40 5.02
CA TYR A 202 4.97 -18.27 3.85
C TYR A 202 3.94 -19.41 3.93
N LEU A 203 2.80 -19.17 4.61
CA LEU A 203 1.74 -20.16 4.88
C LEU A 203 1.23 -20.91 3.64
N ARG A 204 1.33 -20.30 2.44
CA ARG A 204 0.80 -20.83 1.18
C ARG A 204 1.86 -21.07 0.11
N ASN A 205 3.15 -21.03 0.44
CA ASN A 205 4.23 -21.05 -0.56
C ASN A 205 4.16 -22.21 -1.58
N PHE A 206 3.75 -23.42 -1.17
CA PHE A 206 3.62 -24.57 -2.07
C PHE A 206 2.33 -24.58 -2.91
N THR A 207 1.33 -23.80 -2.53
CA THR A 207 0.01 -23.77 -3.21
C THR A 207 -0.32 -22.40 -3.82
N LEU A 208 0.52 -21.38 -3.61
CA LEU A 208 0.29 -20.02 -4.08
C LEU A 208 0.23 -19.95 -5.60
N THR A 209 1.11 -20.67 -6.29
CA THR A 209 1.17 -20.79 -7.76
C THR A 209 -0.06 -21.46 -8.37
N VAL A 210 -0.93 -22.06 -7.55
CA VAL A 210 -2.19 -22.68 -7.98
C VAL A 210 -3.39 -21.87 -7.50
N THR A 211 -3.37 -21.45 -6.23
CA THR A 211 -4.53 -20.84 -5.56
C THR A 211 -4.63 -19.34 -5.74
N ASP A 212 -3.53 -18.65 -6.07
CA ASP A 212 -3.49 -17.19 -6.22
C ASP A 212 -2.77 -16.74 -7.50
N PHE A 213 -2.62 -17.65 -8.47
CA PHE A 213 -1.82 -17.39 -9.66
C PHE A 213 -2.36 -16.21 -10.48
N TYR A 214 -3.69 -16.16 -10.69
CA TYR A 214 -4.33 -15.07 -11.44
C TYR A 214 -4.02 -13.70 -10.83
N ARG A 215 -4.17 -13.57 -9.51
CA ARG A 215 -3.88 -12.34 -8.81
C ARG A 215 -2.40 -11.97 -8.90
N SER A 216 -1.51 -12.95 -8.71
CA SER A 216 -0.07 -12.70 -8.75
C SER A 216 0.43 -12.17 -10.10
N TRP A 217 -0.22 -12.57 -11.20
CA TRP A 217 0.10 -12.10 -12.56
C TRP A 217 -0.66 -10.84 -12.97
N ASN A 218 -1.79 -10.52 -12.35
CA ASN A 218 -2.66 -9.43 -12.79
C ASN A 218 -2.78 -8.29 -11.76
N SER A 219 -1.99 -8.32 -10.69
CA SER A 219 -1.90 -7.27 -9.69
C SER A 219 -0.45 -6.92 -9.37
N ALA A 220 -0.19 -5.64 -9.12
CA ALA A 220 1.13 -5.18 -8.70
C ALA A 220 1.58 -5.86 -7.39
N PRO A 221 2.86 -6.23 -7.26
CA PRO A 221 3.99 -5.91 -8.16
C PRO A 221 4.29 -6.97 -9.23
N GLY A 222 3.38 -7.92 -9.46
CA GLY A 222 3.63 -9.07 -10.33
C GLY A 222 4.20 -10.29 -9.59
N PRO A 223 4.45 -11.40 -10.29
CA PRO A 223 4.69 -12.71 -9.71
C PRO A 223 6.15 -12.93 -9.30
N PHE A 224 7.03 -11.92 -9.36
CA PHE A 224 8.48 -12.14 -9.35
C PHE A 224 9.06 -12.54 -8.00
N HIS A 225 8.40 -12.17 -6.91
CA HIS A 225 8.85 -12.43 -5.54
C HIS A 225 7.76 -13.06 -4.68
N LEU A 226 8.19 -13.89 -3.74
CA LEU A 226 7.33 -14.47 -2.72
C LEU A 226 7.39 -13.59 -1.46
N PHE A 227 6.25 -13.07 -1.04
CA PHE A 227 6.12 -12.29 0.19
C PHE A 227 5.84 -13.21 1.39
N PRO A 228 6.37 -12.91 2.59
CA PRO A 228 6.09 -13.72 3.77
C PRO A 228 4.61 -13.74 4.17
N HIS A 229 3.92 -12.63 3.92
CA HIS A 229 2.50 -12.43 4.20
C HIS A 229 1.93 -11.36 3.26
N THR A 230 0.64 -11.44 2.95
CA THR A 230 -0.05 -10.44 2.11
C THR A 230 -1.33 -9.95 2.77
N PRO A 231 -1.74 -8.68 2.61
CA PRO A 231 -2.97 -8.13 3.21
C PRO A 231 -4.26 -8.65 2.54
N PHE A 232 -4.11 -9.71 1.76
CA PHE A 232 -4.93 -10.14 0.64
C PHE A 232 -5.30 -11.61 0.76
N ASP A 233 -4.72 -12.28 1.74
CA ASP A 233 -5.00 -13.66 2.07
C ASP A 233 -6.45 -13.83 2.53
N PRO A 234 -7.07 -14.98 2.20
CA PRO A 234 -8.46 -15.25 2.54
C PRO A 234 -8.64 -15.34 4.07
N VAL A 235 -9.74 -14.76 4.54
CA VAL A 235 -10.09 -14.76 5.97
C VAL A 235 -10.98 -15.96 6.28
N LEU A 236 -10.76 -16.59 7.45
CA LEU A 236 -11.56 -17.71 7.90
C LEU A 236 -13.00 -17.29 8.25
N PRO A 237 -14.00 -18.16 8.05
CA PRO A 237 -15.36 -17.88 8.49
C PRO A 237 -15.44 -17.88 10.03
N SER A 238 -16.47 -17.23 10.55
CA SER A 238 -16.56 -16.90 11.99
C SER A 238 -16.60 -18.11 12.92
N GLU A 239 -17.05 -19.27 12.44
CA GLU A 239 -17.14 -20.55 13.16
C GLU A 239 -15.79 -21.26 13.31
N ALA A 240 -14.78 -20.88 12.52
CA ALA A 240 -13.45 -21.51 12.55
C ALA A 240 -12.77 -21.40 13.93
N LYS A 241 -13.14 -20.38 14.71
CA LYS A 241 -12.67 -20.18 16.09
C LYS A 241 -13.18 -21.21 17.10
N PHE A 242 -14.18 -22.02 16.75
CA PHE A 242 -14.81 -23.02 17.64
C PHE A 242 -14.62 -24.45 17.20
N LEU A 243 -14.56 -24.70 15.89
CA LEU A 243 -14.60 -26.05 15.32
C LEU A 243 -13.21 -26.71 15.25
N GLY A 244 -12.38 -26.54 16.30
CA GLY A 244 -11.13 -27.29 16.48
C GLY A 244 -10.04 -27.00 15.45
N SER A 245 -10.05 -25.84 14.80
CA SER A 245 -9.13 -25.54 13.68
C SER A 245 -7.64 -25.51 14.06
N GLY A 246 -7.25 -25.65 15.33
CA GLY A 246 -5.84 -25.60 15.76
C GLY A 246 -5.14 -24.26 15.48
N THR A 247 -5.86 -23.27 14.93
CA THR A 247 -5.33 -22.02 14.39
C THR A 247 -5.12 -20.94 15.46
N GLY A 248 -5.16 -21.27 16.75
CA GLY A 248 -4.79 -20.35 17.82
C GLY A 248 -5.75 -19.17 18.04
N PHE A 249 -7.03 -19.28 17.67
CA PHE A 249 -8.04 -18.27 18.01
C PHE A 249 -8.25 -18.15 19.53
N ARG A 250 -8.56 -16.92 19.96
CA ARG A 250 -9.06 -16.61 21.32
C ARG A 250 -10.43 -15.94 21.20
N PRO A 251 -11.55 -16.69 21.16
CA PRO A 251 -12.87 -16.09 21.00
C PRO A 251 -13.28 -15.30 22.25
N ILE A 252 -13.97 -14.18 22.03
CA ILE A 252 -14.53 -13.34 23.11
C ILE A 252 -15.50 -14.17 23.97
N GLY A 253 -15.26 -14.21 25.27
CA GLY A 253 -16.07 -14.99 26.22
C GLY A 253 -16.10 -16.49 25.92
N GLY A 254 -15.05 -17.05 25.29
CA GLY A 254 -15.06 -18.45 24.86
C GLY A 254 -16.06 -18.74 23.73
N GLY A 255 -16.68 -17.70 23.16
CA GLY A 255 -17.65 -17.80 22.07
C GLY A 255 -19.05 -17.29 22.37
N THR A 256 -19.38 -17.09 23.65
CA THR A 256 -20.67 -16.50 24.04
C THR A 256 -20.78 -15.02 23.66
N GLY A 257 -19.68 -14.42 23.19
CA GLY A 257 -19.54 -12.97 23.05
C GLY A 257 -19.43 -12.32 24.43
N GLY A 258 -19.54 -11.00 24.46
CA GLY A 258 -19.47 -10.23 25.69
C GLY A 258 -19.11 -8.76 25.43
N SER A 259 -19.16 -7.97 26.49
CA SER A 259 -18.88 -6.54 26.50
C SER A 259 -18.07 -6.19 27.75
N GLY A 260 -17.06 -5.34 27.64
CA GLY A 260 -16.19 -5.05 28.78
C GLY A 260 -15.16 -6.15 28.98
N LYS A 261 -15.13 -6.79 30.15
CA LYS A 261 -14.05 -7.72 30.55
C LYS A 261 -13.83 -8.86 29.56
N GLU A 262 -14.89 -9.48 29.05
CA GLU A 262 -14.76 -10.56 28.07
C GLU A 262 -14.16 -10.08 26.75
N PHE A 263 -14.49 -8.85 26.34
CA PHE A 263 -13.97 -8.21 25.13
C PHE A 263 -12.52 -7.76 25.30
N GLN A 264 -12.13 -7.40 26.53
CA GLN A 264 -10.76 -7.03 26.87
C GLN A 264 -9.85 -8.25 26.79
N ALA A 265 -10.30 -9.40 27.31
CA ALA A 265 -9.52 -10.64 27.35
C ALA A 265 -9.08 -11.17 25.96
N ALA A 266 -9.70 -10.74 24.86
CA ALA A 266 -9.29 -11.19 23.52
C ALA A 266 -9.55 -10.14 22.41
N LEU A 267 -8.72 -10.16 21.36
CA LEU A 267 -8.89 -9.30 20.19
C LEU A 267 -10.18 -9.59 19.38
N GLY A 268 -10.73 -10.80 19.49
CA GLY A 268 -11.88 -11.24 18.70
C GLY A 268 -11.60 -11.26 17.19
N GLY A 269 -12.64 -11.08 16.38
CA GLY A 269 -12.53 -11.05 14.91
C GLY A 269 -12.39 -12.43 14.25
N ASN A 270 -12.05 -12.40 12.97
CA ASN A 270 -11.96 -13.59 12.09
C ASN A 270 -10.51 -13.98 11.74
N VAL A 271 -9.54 -13.43 12.46
CA VAL A 271 -8.12 -13.74 12.31
C VAL A 271 -7.58 -14.33 13.61
N PRO A 272 -6.68 -15.33 13.55
CA PRO A 272 -5.93 -15.88 14.69
C PRO A 272 -5.25 -14.86 15.61
N ARG A 273 -4.65 -15.36 16.71
CA ARG A 273 -3.78 -14.58 17.60
C ARG A 273 -2.70 -13.88 16.77
N GLU A 274 -2.58 -12.57 16.96
CA GLU A 274 -1.60 -11.75 16.27
C GLU A 274 -1.18 -10.56 17.15
N GLN A 275 0.01 -10.06 16.87
CA GLN A 275 0.64 -8.93 17.54
C GLN A 275 1.09 -7.91 16.48
N PHE A 276 1.52 -6.73 16.93
CA PHE A 276 2.07 -5.69 16.06
C PHE A 276 3.44 -5.22 16.53
N THR A 277 4.23 -4.69 15.60
CA THR A 277 5.52 -4.07 15.87
C THR A 277 5.38 -2.56 15.77
N VAL A 278 5.93 -1.84 16.75
CA VAL A 278 6.03 -0.38 16.69
C VAL A 278 7.32 0.01 15.98
N VAL A 279 7.25 0.94 15.04
CA VAL A 279 8.43 1.52 14.38
C VAL A 279 8.46 3.02 14.68
N MET A 280 9.51 3.45 15.38
CA MET A 280 9.77 4.84 15.75
C MET A 280 11.04 5.33 15.09
N LEU A 281 10.95 6.34 14.23
CA LEU A 281 12.12 7.03 13.68
C LEU A 281 12.45 8.22 14.57
N THR A 282 13.74 8.37 14.90
CA THR A 282 14.21 9.44 15.77
C THR A 282 15.46 10.10 15.23
N TYR A 283 15.57 11.42 15.42
CA TYR A 283 16.71 12.24 15.04
C TYR A 283 16.99 13.29 16.10
N GLU A 284 18.10 13.15 16.82
CA GLU A 284 18.60 14.12 17.82
C GLU A 284 17.57 14.52 18.91
N ARG A 285 16.71 13.58 19.33
CA ARG A 285 15.62 13.78 20.30
C ARG A 285 15.54 12.68 21.37
N GLU A 286 16.67 12.36 21.97
CA GLU A 286 16.79 11.21 22.90
C GLU A 286 15.79 11.25 24.05
N GLU A 287 15.62 12.40 24.71
CA GLU A 287 14.69 12.55 25.85
C GLU A 287 13.22 12.34 25.44
N VAL A 288 12.82 12.91 24.29
CA VAL A 288 11.46 12.78 23.75
C VAL A 288 11.20 11.33 23.37
N LEU A 289 12.16 10.67 22.72
CA LEU A 289 12.10 9.24 22.41
C LEU A 289 11.93 8.40 23.67
N MET A 290 12.75 8.61 24.71
CA MET A 290 12.67 7.82 25.95
C MET A 290 11.31 7.95 26.61
N ASN A 291 10.77 9.18 26.71
CA ASN A 291 9.42 9.42 27.23
C ASN A 291 8.34 8.74 26.39
N SER A 292 8.50 8.69 25.06
CA SER A 292 7.56 8.02 24.16
C SER A 292 7.64 6.50 24.24
N LEU A 293 8.85 5.94 24.40
CA LEU A 293 9.05 4.51 24.63
C LEU A 293 8.43 4.08 25.96
N GLU A 294 8.68 4.83 27.04
CA GLU A 294 8.16 4.51 28.37
C GLU A 294 6.63 4.44 28.41
N ARG A 295 5.94 5.28 27.61
CA ARG A 295 4.48 5.22 27.46
C ARG A 295 3.98 3.93 26.83
N LEU A 296 4.81 3.13 26.16
CA LEU A 296 4.44 1.82 25.62
C LEU A 296 4.55 0.70 26.66
N ASN A 297 5.03 0.99 27.87
CA ASN A 297 5.16 0.00 28.94
C ASN A 297 3.83 -0.69 29.22
N GLY A 298 3.81 -2.02 29.12
CA GLY A 298 2.61 -2.82 29.35
C GLY A 298 1.53 -2.70 28.27
N LEU A 299 1.85 -2.19 27.08
CA LEU A 299 0.90 -2.13 25.95
C LEU A 299 0.53 -3.56 25.48
N PRO A 300 -0.76 -3.96 25.52
CA PRO A 300 -1.16 -5.29 25.07
C PRO A 300 -0.87 -5.53 23.59
N TYR A 301 -0.56 -6.79 23.24
CA TYR A 301 -0.29 -7.26 21.86
C TYR A 301 0.87 -6.57 21.13
N LEU A 302 1.69 -5.78 21.84
CA LEU A 302 2.96 -5.29 21.33
C LEU A 302 3.95 -6.47 21.24
N ASN A 303 4.55 -6.68 20.07
CA ASN A 303 5.56 -7.72 19.86
C ASN A 303 6.96 -7.21 20.23
N LYS A 304 7.34 -6.06 19.67
CA LYS A 304 8.60 -5.35 19.91
C LYS A 304 8.51 -3.91 19.42
N VAL A 305 9.50 -3.12 19.80
CA VAL A 305 9.70 -1.76 19.26
C VAL A 305 10.97 -1.73 18.44
N VAL A 306 10.90 -1.26 17.20
CA VAL A 306 12.06 -1.01 16.33
C VAL A 306 12.29 0.49 16.29
N VAL A 307 13.37 0.95 16.90
CA VAL A 307 13.81 2.34 16.86
C VAL A 307 14.77 2.51 15.69
N VAL A 308 14.35 3.28 14.70
CA VAL A 308 15.15 3.62 13.53
C VAL A 308 15.97 4.87 13.88
N TRP A 309 17.25 4.64 14.15
CA TRP A 309 18.17 5.67 14.60
C TRP A 309 18.76 6.42 13.39
N ASN A 310 18.21 7.61 13.13
CA ASN A 310 18.63 8.47 12.01
C ASN A 310 19.74 9.45 12.37
N SER A 311 20.08 9.60 13.66
CA SER A 311 21.15 10.50 14.06
C SER A 311 22.52 9.93 13.67
N PRO A 312 23.45 10.76 13.14
CA PRO A 312 24.81 10.33 12.84
C PRO A 312 25.60 9.98 14.11
N LYS A 313 25.25 10.60 15.24
CA LYS A 313 25.85 10.29 16.55
C LYS A 313 25.12 9.10 17.15
N LEU A 314 25.88 8.18 17.74
CA LEU A 314 25.29 7.08 18.51
C LEU A 314 24.55 7.62 19.74
N PRO A 315 23.54 6.89 20.25
CA PRO A 315 22.92 7.21 21.52
C PRO A 315 23.98 7.32 22.63
N SER A 316 23.75 8.19 23.60
CA SER A 316 24.64 8.31 24.77
C SER A 316 24.83 6.95 25.47
N GLU A 317 26.06 6.60 25.86
CA GLU A 317 26.35 5.33 26.57
C GLU A 317 25.69 5.26 27.95
N ASP A 318 25.40 6.43 28.55
CA ASP A 318 24.72 6.57 29.83
C ASP A 318 23.19 6.54 29.71
N LEU A 319 22.66 6.48 28.48
CA LEU A 319 21.22 6.47 28.22
C LEU A 319 20.63 5.13 28.67
N LEU A 320 19.75 5.18 29.67
CA LEU A 320 19.01 4.02 30.15
C LEU A 320 17.70 3.88 29.40
N TRP A 321 17.59 2.81 28.60
CA TRP A 321 16.40 2.51 27.83
C TRP A 321 15.30 1.93 28.74
N PRO A 322 14.04 2.33 28.59
CA PRO A 322 12.97 1.85 29.47
C PRO A 322 12.70 0.37 29.25
N ASP A 323 12.60 -0.38 30.35
CA ASP A 323 12.07 -1.76 30.33
C ASP A 323 10.53 -1.73 30.22
N ILE A 324 10.04 -1.88 28.99
CA ILE A 324 8.61 -1.82 28.65
C ILE A 324 7.94 -3.21 28.60
N GLY A 325 8.67 -4.27 28.97
CA GLY A 325 8.19 -5.66 28.95
C GLY A 325 8.34 -6.40 27.60
N VAL A 326 8.77 -5.71 26.53
CA VAL A 326 9.07 -6.30 25.22
C VAL A 326 10.44 -5.83 24.72
N PRO A 327 11.07 -6.53 23.76
CA PRO A 327 12.34 -6.10 23.20
C PRO A 327 12.25 -4.73 22.51
N ILE A 328 13.25 -3.88 22.76
CA ILE A 328 13.51 -2.67 21.98
C ILE A 328 14.73 -2.95 21.11
N MET A 329 14.58 -2.84 19.80
CA MET A 329 15.65 -3.03 18.82
C MET A 329 16.04 -1.66 18.26
N VAL A 330 17.30 -1.26 18.47
CA VAL A 330 17.80 0.04 17.99
C VAL A 330 18.60 -0.19 16.73
N VAL A 331 18.08 0.25 15.59
CA VAL A 331 18.66 -0.02 14.27
C VAL A 331 19.40 1.22 13.78
N ARG A 332 20.70 1.08 13.55
CA ARG A 332 21.52 2.11 12.94
C ARG A 332 21.20 2.24 11.46
N THR A 333 21.09 3.48 10.99
CA THR A 333 20.92 3.80 9.58
C THR A 333 22.19 4.41 8.99
N GLU A 334 22.36 4.30 7.66
CA GLU A 334 23.53 4.83 6.96
C GLU A 334 23.47 6.35 6.78
N LYS A 335 22.28 6.90 6.58
CA LYS A 335 22.02 8.33 6.37
C LYS A 335 20.73 8.76 7.04
N ASN A 336 20.64 10.04 7.40
CA ASN A 336 19.40 10.63 7.84
C ASN A 336 18.39 10.68 6.68
N SER A 337 17.37 9.84 6.73
CA SER A 337 16.34 9.71 5.71
C SER A 337 15.02 9.30 6.34
N LEU A 338 13.93 10.00 6.00
CA LEU A 338 12.59 9.60 6.45
C LEU A 338 12.13 8.26 5.84
N ASN A 339 12.72 7.85 4.71
CA ASN A 339 12.43 6.55 4.08
C ASN A 339 12.83 5.37 4.98
N ASN A 340 13.79 5.54 5.90
CA ASN A 340 14.33 4.45 6.73
C ASN A 340 13.26 3.77 7.61
N ARG A 341 12.19 4.50 7.99
CA ARG A 341 11.08 3.94 8.80
C ARG A 341 10.24 2.91 8.04
N PHE A 342 10.34 2.87 6.71
CA PHE A 342 9.59 1.96 5.84
C PHE A 342 10.44 0.82 5.30
N LEU A 343 11.72 0.72 5.68
CA LEU A 343 12.54 -0.41 5.29
C LEU A 343 11.96 -1.70 5.92
N PRO A 344 11.89 -2.80 5.15
CA PRO A 344 11.35 -4.07 5.65
C PRO A 344 12.41 -4.79 6.49
N TRP A 345 12.73 -4.22 7.65
CA TRP A 345 13.70 -4.80 8.59
C TRP A 345 13.32 -6.25 8.92
N ASN A 346 14.32 -7.14 8.93
CA ASN A 346 14.19 -8.53 9.31
C ASN A 346 13.63 -8.68 10.74
N GLU A 347 13.94 -7.71 11.61
CA GLU A 347 13.44 -7.62 12.97
C GLU A 347 11.92 -7.45 13.07
N ILE A 348 11.25 -6.93 12.05
CA ILE A 348 9.78 -6.76 12.07
C ILE A 348 9.14 -8.12 11.77
N GLU A 349 8.77 -8.87 12.81
CA GLU A 349 8.24 -10.24 12.66
C GLU A 349 6.71 -10.31 12.63
N THR A 350 6.05 -9.15 12.57
CA THR A 350 4.59 -9.03 12.56
C THR A 350 4.07 -8.54 11.22
N GLU A 351 2.84 -8.95 10.86
CA GLU A 351 2.14 -8.40 9.70
C GLU A 351 1.78 -6.92 9.87
N ALA A 352 1.49 -6.51 11.11
CA ALA A 352 1.03 -5.18 11.46
C ALA A 352 2.18 -4.30 11.95
N ILE A 353 2.41 -3.17 11.28
CA ILE A 353 3.35 -2.14 11.73
C ILE A 353 2.53 -0.95 12.23
N LEU A 354 2.72 -0.58 13.50
CA LEU A 354 2.36 0.76 13.97
C LEU A 354 3.57 1.67 13.75
N SER A 355 3.50 2.52 12.72
CA SER A 355 4.50 3.59 12.61
C SER A 355 4.02 4.81 13.37
N ILE A 356 4.92 5.34 14.19
CA ILE A 356 4.62 6.44 15.10
C ILE A 356 5.83 7.38 15.17
N ASP A 357 5.59 8.69 15.16
CA ASP A 357 6.64 9.69 15.34
C ASP A 357 7.09 9.70 16.80
N ASP A 358 8.36 10.06 17.04
CA ASP A 358 8.94 10.07 18.38
C ASP A 358 8.28 11.07 19.34
N ASP A 359 7.48 12.00 18.83
CA ASP A 359 6.74 13.03 19.56
C ASP A 359 5.21 12.84 19.57
N ALA A 360 4.70 11.74 18.99
CA ALA A 360 3.28 11.46 18.90
C ALA A 360 2.72 10.81 20.18
N HIS A 361 1.70 11.45 20.74
CA HIS A 361 1.08 11.03 22.00
C HIS A 361 -0.24 10.27 21.78
N LEU A 362 -0.18 8.94 21.83
CA LEU A 362 -1.33 8.03 21.78
C LEU A 362 -1.55 7.31 23.11
N ARG A 363 -2.81 7.20 23.55
CA ARG A 363 -3.16 6.33 24.68
C ARG A 363 -3.22 4.88 24.24
N HIS A 364 -3.06 3.94 25.16
CA HIS A 364 -3.13 2.50 24.83
C HIS A 364 -4.49 2.11 24.26
N ASP A 365 -5.58 2.69 24.77
CA ASP A 365 -6.93 2.42 24.27
C ASP A 365 -7.09 2.85 22.79
N GLU A 366 -6.47 3.97 22.41
CA GLU A 366 -6.42 4.46 21.02
C GLU A 366 -5.62 3.51 20.12
N ILE A 367 -4.44 3.07 20.58
CA ILE A 367 -3.59 2.12 19.84
C ILE A 367 -4.33 0.80 19.64
N MET A 368 -4.93 0.26 20.71
CA MET A 368 -5.66 -1.01 20.67
C MET A 368 -6.90 -0.95 19.79
N PHE A 369 -7.61 0.18 19.79
CA PHE A 369 -8.71 0.40 18.85
C PHE A 369 -8.20 0.44 17.41
N GLY A 370 -7.16 1.22 17.13
CA GLY A 370 -6.55 1.31 15.80
C GLY A 370 -6.09 -0.05 15.28
N PHE A 371 -5.45 -0.86 16.14
CA PHE A 371 -5.02 -2.21 15.81
C PHE A 371 -6.22 -3.10 15.45
N ARG A 372 -7.30 -3.10 16.26
CA ARG A 372 -8.51 -3.88 15.96
C ARG A 372 -9.15 -3.49 14.62
N VAL A 373 -9.23 -2.20 14.32
CA VAL A 373 -9.75 -1.72 13.03
C VAL A 373 -8.83 -2.16 11.88
N TRP A 374 -7.51 -2.09 12.06
CA TRP A 374 -6.55 -2.56 11.05
C TRP A 374 -6.69 -4.06 10.76
N ARG A 375 -6.93 -4.90 11.78
CA ARG A 375 -7.10 -6.36 11.59
C ARG A 375 -8.25 -6.70 10.64
N GLU A 376 -9.26 -5.84 10.56
CA GLU A 376 -10.42 -5.96 9.64
C GLU A 376 -10.20 -5.28 8.29
N ALA A 377 -9.16 -4.45 8.17
CA ALA A 377 -8.86 -3.63 6.99
C ALA A 377 -7.36 -3.63 6.63
N ARG A 378 -6.77 -4.83 6.59
CA ARG A 378 -5.31 -5.04 6.38
C ARG A 378 -4.76 -4.40 5.11
N ASP A 379 -5.60 -4.25 4.10
CA ASP A 379 -5.28 -3.68 2.79
C ASP A 379 -5.30 -2.14 2.75
N ARG A 380 -5.44 -1.49 3.91
CA ARG A 380 -5.50 -0.03 4.02
C ARG A 380 -4.61 0.47 5.16
N ILE A 381 -4.22 1.73 5.05
CA ILE A 381 -3.63 2.48 6.16
C ILE A 381 -4.75 2.83 7.13
N VAL A 382 -4.58 2.50 8.39
CA VAL A 382 -5.54 2.78 9.47
C VAL A 382 -4.84 3.62 10.53
N GLY A 383 -5.29 4.85 10.76
CA GLY A 383 -4.57 5.74 11.68
C GLY A 383 -5.35 6.98 12.06
N PHE A 384 -4.68 7.91 12.74
CA PHE A 384 -5.38 8.95 13.49
C PHE A 384 -5.40 10.30 12.74
N PRO A 385 -4.27 10.90 12.30
CA PRO A 385 -4.28 12.21 11.67
C PRO A 385 -4.75 12.14 10.21
N GLY A 386 -5.99 12.56 9.97
CA GLY A 386 -6.55 12.68 8.61
C GLY A 386 -6.09 13.96 7.89
N ARG A 387 -5.78 13.84 6.60
CA ARG A 387 -5.42 14.94 5.67
C ARG A 387 -6.09 14.72 4.33
N TYR A 388 -6.09 15.75 3.48
CA TYR A 388 -6.64 15.64 2.14
C TYR A 388 -5.81 16.37 1.10
N HIS A 389 -5.96 15.97 -0.15
CA HIS A 389 -5.51 16.76 -1.30
C HIS A 389 -6.69 17.60 -1.80
N ALA A 390 -6.45 18.67 -2.53
CA ALA A 390 -7.49 19.49 -3.15
C ALA A 390 -7.02 19.96 -4.53
N TRP A 391 -7.94 20.12 -5.48
CA TRP A 391 -7.61 20.69 -6.79
C TRP A 391 -7.69 22.22 -6.74
N ASP A 392 -6.62 22.88 -7.15
CA ASP A 392 -6.55 24.32 -7.24
C ASP A 392 -6.82 24.77 -8.69
N ILE A 393 -8.03 25.26 -8.93
CA ILE A 393 -8.52 25.62 -10.27
C ILE A 393 -7.64 26.69 -10.94
N PRO A 394 -7.24 27.80 -10.28
CA PRO A 394 -6.43 28.85 -10.90
C PRO A 394 -5.06 28.37 -11.37
N HIS A 395 -4.37 27.53 -10.58
CA HIS A 395 -3.02 27.07 -10.90
C HIS A 395 -3.00 25.68 -11.58
N GLN A 396 -4.17 25.05 -11.75
CA GLN A 396 -4.33 23.70 -12.30
C GLN A 396 -3.37 22.69 -11.65
N SER A 397 -3.31 22.71 -10.32
CA SER A 397 -2.38 21.87 -9.55
C SER A 397 -3.06 21.29 -8.32
N TRP A 398 -2.46 20.24 -7.77
CA TRP A 398 -2.93 19.64 -6.52
C TRP A 398 -2.28 20.31 -5.31
N LEU A 399 -3.08 20.57 -4.29
CA LEU A 399 -2.62 21.12 -3.01
C LEU A 399 -2.77 20.07 -1.91
N TYR A 400 -1.83 20.08 -0.97
CA TYR A 400 -1.95 19.37 0.30
C TYR A 400 -2.73 20.24 1.29
N ASN A 401 -3.67 19.68 2.03
CA ASN A 401 -4.46 20.43 3.00
C ASN A 401 -4.59 19.69 4.35
N SER A 402 -4.35 20.44 5.43
CA SER A 402 -4.43 19.97 6.81
C SER A 402 -5.60 20.52 7.61
N ASN A 403 -6.44 21.35 6.98
CA ASN A 403 -7.59 21.94 7.64
C ASN A 403 -8.66 20.88 7.98
N TYR A 404 -9.58 21.25 8.88
CA TYR A 404 -10.73 20.42 9.20
C TYR A 404 -11.66 20.33 7.98
N SER A 405 -11.92 19.10 7.53
CA SER A 405 -12.80 18.80 6.40
C SER A 405 -13.74 17.64 6.74
N CYS A 406 -14.84 17.53 5.99
CA CYS A 406 -15.75 16.37 6.06
C CYS A 406 -15.26 15.19 5.21
N GLU A 407 -14.21 15.38 4.42
CA GLU A 407 -13.54 14.35 3.66
C GLU A 407 -12.04 14.33 3.93
N LEU A 408 -11.43 13.16 3.76
CA LEU A 408 -10.00 12.95 3.83
C LEU A 408 -9.56 12.07 2.68
N SER A 409 -8.28 12.11 2.31
CA SER A 409 -7.71 11.21 1.32
C SER A 409 -6.39 10.58 1.77
N MET A 410 -5.91 10.97 2.94
CA MET A 410 -4.64 10.55 3.51
C MET A 410 -4.78 10.38 5.02
N VAL A 411 -4.03 9.42 5.56
CA VAL A 411 -3.78 9.28 7.00
C VAL A 411 -2.27 9.30 7.19
N LEU A 412 -1.77 10.22 8.02
CA LEU A 412 -0.33 10.39 8.20
C LEU A 412 0.27 9.19 8.94
N THR A 413 1.37 8.66 8.40
CA THR A 413 2.07 7.47 8.93
C THR A 413 2.83 7.73 10.23
N GLY A 414 2.91 8.99 10.67
CA GLY A 414 3.42 9.36 11.99
C GLY A 414 2.53 8.90 13.15
N ALA A 415 1.38 8.31 12.86
CA ALA A 415 0.55 7.56 13.80
C ALA A 415 -0.46 6.74 13.01
N ALA A 416 0.00 5.61 12.44
CA ALA A 416 -0.87 4.72 11.68
C ALA A 416 -0.37 3.28 11.66
N PHE A 417 -1.34 2.37 11.61
CA PHE A 417 -1.14 0.98 11.26
C PHE A 417 -1.14 0.78 9.74
N PHE A 418 -0.20 0.00 9.25
CA PHE A 418 -0.20 -0.54 7.89
C PHE A 418 0.43 -1.92 7.86
N HIS A 419 0.18 -2.66 6.78
CA HIS A 419 0.70 -4.01 6.63
C HIS A 419 2.17 -4.01 6.17
N LYS A 420 3.04 -4.84 6.76
CA LYS A 420 4.48 -4.95 6.40
C LYS A 420 4.71 -5.21 4.91
N TYR A 421 3.76 -5.84 4.22
CA TYR A 421 3.73 -5.93 2.74
C TYR A 421 4.02 -4.60 2.03
N TYR A 422 3.43 -3.50 2.51
CA TYR A 422 3.65 -2.17 1.90
C TYR A 422 5.04 -1.59 2.19
N ALA A 423 5.74 -2.04 3.23
CA ALA A 423 7.14 -1.69 3.47
C ALA A 423 8.02 -2.21 2.32
N TYR A 424 7.84 -3.47 1.91
CA TYR A 424 8.55 -4.03 0.75
C TYR A 424 8.23 -3.29 -0.54
N LEU A 425 6.94 -2.99 -0.79
CA LEU A 425 6.54 -2.26 -1.99
C LEU A 425 7.12 -0.84 -1.99
N TYR A 426 7.14 -0.16 -0.85
CA TYR A 426 7.75 1.16 -0.72
C TYR A 426 9.24 1.11 -1.03
N SER A 427 9.98 0.16 -0.46
CA SER A 427 11.43 0.10 -0.61
C SER A 427 11.90 -0.40 -1.98
N TYR A 428 11.21 -1.37 -2.57
CA TYR A 428 11.73 -2.10 -3.74
C TYR A 428 10.90 -1.95 -5.02
N VAL A 429 9.63 -1.54 -4.92
CA VAL A 429 8.73 -1.46 -6.09
C VAL A 429 8.42 -0.01 -6.45
N MET A 430 8.24 0.86 -5.46
CA MET A 430 8.00 2.28 -5.69
C MET A 430 9.15 2.88 -6.52
N PRO A 431 8.84 3.69 -7.55
CA PRO A 431 9.85 4.36 -8.36
C PRO A 431 10.88 5.09 -7.49
N GLN A 432 12.16 4.85 -7.73
CA GLN A 432 13.26 5.44 -6.97
C GLN A 432 13.16 6.97 -6.91
N ALA A 433 12.73 7.61 -7.99
CA ALA A 433 12.52 9.06 -8.06
C ALA A 433 11.57 9.62 -6.98
N ILE A 434 10.58 8.84 -6.52
CA ILE A 434 9.69 9.26 -5.43
C ILE A 434 10.46 9.26 -4.10
N ARG A 435 11.23 8.20 -3.83
CA ARG A 435 12.04 8.09 -2.61
C ARG A 435 13.17 9.12 -2.59
N ASP A 436 13.76 9.41 -3.75
CA ASP A 436 14.78 10.46 -3.90
C ASP A 436 14.20 11.85 -3.58
N MET A 437 12.98 12.14 -4.03
CA MET A 437 12.31 13.40 -3.69
C MET A 437 12.00 13.51 -2.18
N VAL A 438 11.63 12.40 -1.53
CA VAL A 438 11.45 12.35 -0.07
C VAL A 438 12.77 12.64 0.65
N ASP A 439 13.89 12.12 0.15
CA ASP A 439 15.23 12.40 0.70
C ASP A 439 15.67 13.85 0.45
N GLU A 440 15.34 14.42 -0.72
CA GLU A 440 15.68 15.80 -1.09
C GLU A 440 14.98 16.82 -0.19
N TYR A 441 13.68 16.65 0.07
CA TYR A 441 12.91 17.56 0.92
C TYR A 441 12.91 17.18 2.41
N ILE A 442 13.35 15.96 2.77
CA ILE A 442 13.18 15.40 4.13
C ILE A 442 11.71 15.56 4.57
N ASN A 443 10.79 15.18 3.69
CA ASN A 443 9.35 15.40 3.85
C ASN A 443 8.57 14.41 2.94
N CYS A 444 7.25 14.36 3.09
CA CYS A 444 6.32 13.68 2.17
C CYS A 444 6.42 12.14 2.10
N GLU A 445 7.14 11.48 3.01
CA GLU A 445 7.21 10.02 3.08
C GLU A 445 5.83 9.42 3.40
N ASP A 446 5.05 10.11 4.23
CA ASP A 446 3.67 9.78 4.58
C ASP A 446 2.72 9.88 3.36
N ILE A 447 2.87 10.93 2.55
CA ILE A 447 2.14 11.13 1.29
C ILE A 447 2.52 10.02 0.32
N ALA A 448 3.81 9.72 0.16
CA ALA A 448 4.30 8.67 -0.73
C ALA A 448 3.71 7.29 -0.35
N MET A 449 3.65 6.97 0.95
CA MET A 449 3.01 5.73 1.42
C MET A 449 1.49 5.70 1.13
N ASN A 450 0.78 6.82 1.34
CA ASN A 450 -0.65 6.90 0.99
C ASN A 450 -0.90 6.75 -0.51
N PHE A 451 -0.03 7.36 -1.35
CA PHE A 451 -0.06 7.20 -2.80
C PHE A 451 0.12 5.74 -3.20
N LEU A 452 1.13 5.07 -2.63
CA LEU A 452 1.41 3.65 -2.88
C LEU A 452 0.21 2.77 -2.51
N VAL A 453 -0.28 2.85 -1.27
CA VAL A 453 -1.39 1.99 -0.82
C VAL A 453 -2.64 2.24 -1.65
N SER A 454 -2.98 3.50 -1.93
CA SER A 454 -4.15 3.86 -2.76
C SER A 454 -3.98 3.46 -4.24
N HIS A 455 -2.75 3.45 -4.76
CA HIS A 455 -2.44 2.96 -6.09
C HIS A 455 -2.68 1.45 -6.18
N ILE A 456 -2.16 0.70 -5.21
CA ILE A 456 -2.22 -0.77 -5.17
C ILE A 456 -3.65 -1.27 -4.90
N THR A 457 -4.37 -0.70 -3.93
CA THR A 457 -5.66 -1.26 -3.48
C THR A 457 -6.87 -0.56 -4.06
N ARG A 458 -6.69 0.64 -4.61
CA ARG A 458 -7.78 1.52 -5.06
C ARG A 458 -8.80 1.80 -3.97
N LYS A 459 -8.33 1.88 -2.73
CA LYS A 459 -9.16 2.24 -1.57
C LYS A 459 -8.54 3.43 -0.84
N PRO A 460 -9.37 4.33 -0.30
CA PRO A 460 -8.91 5.38 0.60
C PRO A 460 -8.47 4.79 1.96
N PRO A 461 -7.66 5.52 2.74
CA PRO A 461 -7.28 5.11 4.09
C PRO A 461 -8.50 5.15 5.05
N ILE A 462 -8.33 4.58 6.24
CA ILE A 462 -9.34 4.64 7.32
C ILE A 462 -8.84 5.53 8.44
N LYS A 463 -9.62 6.56 8.77
CA LYS A 463 -9.40 7.35 9.96
C LYS A 463 -10.07 6.70 11.17
N VAL A 464 -9.32 6.57 12.26
CA VAL A 464 -9.81 6.24 13.59
C VAL A 464 -9.75 7.47 14.48
N THR A 465 -10.76 7.65 15.35
CA THR A 465 -10.87 8.76 16.33
C THR A 465 -11.08 10.16 15.73
N SER A 466 -11.48 11.11 16.58
CA SER A 466 -11.67 12.52 16.19
C SER A 466 -10.39 13.35 16.14
N ARG A 467 -9.23 12.83 16.59
CA ARG A 467 -7.99 13.61 16.66
C ARG A 467 -7.48 13.89 15.23
N TRP A 468 -7.28 15.16 14.91
CA TRP A 468 -6.79 15.59 13.60
C TRP A 468 -5.28 15.80 13.57
N THR A 469 -4.68 16.16 14.70
CA THR A 469 -3.25 16.40 14.88
C THR A 469 -2.80 15.91 16.25
N PHE A 470 -1.54 15.49 16.34
CA PHE A 470 -0.85 15.34 17.61
C PHE A 470 -0.10 16.66 17.87
N ARG A 471 -0.26 17.21 19.08
CA ARG A 471 0.58 18.33 19.53
C ARG A 471 1.72 17.74 20.34
N CYS A 472 2.95 18.16 20.09
CA CYS A 472 4.08 17.90 20.96
C CYS A 472 4.26 19.10 21.92
N PRO A 473 3.96 18.96 23.22
CA PRO A 473 4.10 20.08 24.17
C PRO A 473 5.55 20.45 24.48
N GLY A 474 6.50 19.53 24.26
CA GLY A 474 7.92 19.69 24.62
C GLY A 474 8.89 19.87 23.44
N CYS A 475 8.39 19.99 22.22
CA CYS A 475 9.24 20.11 21.03
C CYS A 475 9.48 21.60 20.70
N PRO A 476 10.72 22.12 20.81
CA PRO A 476 11.00 23.53 20.53
C PRO A 476 10.85 23.90 19.04
N GLN A 477 11.08 22.95 18.13
CA GLN A 477 10.85 23.06 16.68
C GLN A 477 10.35 21.71 16.14
N ALA A 478 9.28 21.72 15.35
CA ALA A 478 8.80 20.57 14.58
C ALA A 478 8.86 20.91 13.10
N LEU A 479 9.07 19.92 12.23
CA LEU A 479 9.18 20.11 10.78
C LEU A 479 7.96 20.85 10.18
N SER A 480 6.78 20.68 10.78
CA SER A 480 5.55 21.34 10.36
C SER A 480 5.43 22.83 10.74
N HIS A 481 6.35 23.35 11.57
CA HIS A 481 6.35 24.76 11.97
C HIS A 481 7.05 25.69 10.96
N ASP A 482 7.78 25.12 9.98
CA ASP A 482 8.34 25.89 8.88
C ASP A 482 7.25 26.25 7.85
N ASP A 483 7.19 27.52 7.43
CA ASP A 483 6.28 28.01 6.41
C ASP A 483 6.50 27.30 5.05
N SER A 484 7.71 26.81 4.80
CA SER A 484 8.07 26.04 3.59
C SER A 484 7.38 24.66 3.54
N HIS A 485 7.04 24.08 4.70
CA HIS A 485 6.60 22.70 4.85
C HIS A 485 5.36 22.37 3.99
N PHE A 486 4.38 23.27 3.96
CA PHE A 486 3.16 23.08 3.17
C PHE A 486 3.44 23.19 1.68
N HIS A 487 4.30 24.12 1.28
CA HIS A 487 4.67 24.33 -0.11
C HIS A 487 5.44 23.13 -0.68
N GLU A 488 6.35 22.55 0.09
CA GLU A 488 7.04 21.31 -0.25
C GLU A 488 6.06 20.16 -0.44
N ARG A 489 5.10 19.98 0.48
CA ARG A 489 4.06 18.95 0.33
C ARG A 489 3.20 19.14 -0.92
N HIS A 490 2.91 20.37 -1.33
CA HIS A 490 2.25 20.63 -2.63
C HIS A 490 3.11 20.16 -3.80
N LYS A 491 4.43 20.44 -3.78
CA LYS A 491 5.36 19.98 -4.81
C LYS A 491 5.41 18.46 -4.86
N CYS A 492 5.52 17.78 -3.71
CA CYS A 492 5.52 16.33 -3.62
C CYS A 492 4.29 15.71 -4.29
N ILE A 493 3.09 16.17 -3.94
CA ILE A 493 1.84 15.64 -4.53
C ILE A 493 1.86 15.79 -6.06
N ASN A 494 2.20 16.97 -6.58
CA ASN A 494 2.22 17.18 -8.03
C ASN A 494 3.29 16.35 -8.75
N PHE A 495 4.47 16.19 -8.14
CA PHE A 495 5.51 15.33 -8.69
C PHE A 495 5.09 13.86 -8.68
N PHE A 496 4.54 13.35 -7.56
CA PHE A 496 4.06 11.97 -7.47
C PHE A 496 2.97 11.69 -8.50
N VAL A 497 2.02 12.61 -8.68
CA VAL A 497 0.99 12.51 -9.74
C VAL A 497 1.63 12.38 -11.12
N LYS A 498 2.70 13.13 -11.38
CA LYS A 498 3.42 13.07 -12.66
C LYS A 498 4.15 11.74 -12.86
N VAL A 499 4.74 11.18 -11.80
CA VAL A 499 5.42 9.88 -11.83
C VAL A 499 4.43 8.74 -12.02
N TYR A 500 3.32 8.72 -11.27
CA TYR A 500 2.26 7.72 -11.42
C TYR A 500 1.43 7.91 -12.70
N GLY A 501 1.44 9.11 -13.29
CA GLY A 501 0.64 9.49 -14.46
C GLY A 501 -0.82 9.85 -14.15
N TYR A 502 -1.23 9.80 -12.87
CA TYR A 502 -2.58 10.16 -12.42
C TYR A 502 -2.58 10.41 -10.89
N MET A 503 -3.69 10.88 -10.33
CA MET A 503 -3.89 11.01 -8.88
C MET A 503 -4.36 9.68 -8.27
N PRO A 504 -3.52 8.95 -7.50
CA PRO A 504 -3.91 7.66 -6.95
C PRO A 504 -4.80 7.79 -5.72
N LEU A 505 -4.66 8.88 -4.96
CA LEU A 505 -5.43 9.15 -3.74
C LEU A 505 -6.92 9.20 -4.02
N LEU A 506 -7.70 8.70 -3.07
CA LEU A 506 -9.16 8.70 -3.13
C LEU A 506 -9.71 9.40 -1.91
N TYR A 507 -10.78 10.18 -2.09
CA TYR A 507 -11.49 10.77 -0.98
C TYR A 507 -12.31 9.72 -0.23
N THR A 508 -12.50 9.97 1.06
CA THR A 508 -13.42 9.25 1.92
C THR A 508 -14.02 10.19 2.95
N GLN A 509 -15.31 10.00 3.22
CA GLN A 509 -16.04 10.66 4.30
C GLN A 509 -16.24 9.70 5.49
N PHE A 510 -15.56 8.56 5.45
CA PHE A 510 -15.70 7.46 6.40
C PHE A 510 -14.72 7.60 7.56
N ARG A 511 -15.24 7.49 8.79
CA ARG A 511 -14.47 7.36 10.03
C ARG A 511 -15.03 6.18 10.83
N VAL A 512 -14.14 5.44 11.49
CA VAL A 512 -14.53 4.34 12.39
C VAL A 512 -14.43 4.80 13.83
N ASP A 513 -15.52 4.61 14.57
CA ASP A 513 -15.60 4.74 16.03
C ASP A 513 -15.95 3.35 16.62
N SER A 514 -15.76 3.16 17.92
CA SER A 514 -16.14 1.91 18.59
C SER A 514 -17.64 1.61 18.45
N VAL A 515 -18.02 0.33 18.33
CA VAL A 515 -19.43 -0.09 18.15
C VAL A 515 -20.38 0.47 19.22
N LEU A 516 -19.90 0.58 20.47
CA LEU A 516 -20.68 1.12 21.60
C LEU A 516 -20.33 2.58 21.93
N PHE A 517 -19.60 3.27 21.04
CA PHE A 517 -19.27 4.68 21.20
C PHE A 517 -20.54 5.51 21.32
N LYS A 518 -20.57 6.43 22.30
CA LYS A 518 -21.74 7.27 22.65
C LYS A 518 -23.07 6.52 22.88
N THR A 519 -23.07 5.19 22.94
CA THR A 519 -24.24 4.38 23.26
C THR A 519 -24.50 4.40 24.77
N ARG A 520 -25.75 4.54 25.20
CA ARG A 520 -26.13 4.38 26.60
C ARG A 520 -26.30 2.89 26.90
N LEU A 521 -25.58 2.39 27.90
CA LEU A 521 -25.66 1.00 28.33
C LEU A 521 -26.41 0.90 29.67
N PRO A 522 -27.10 -0.23 29.93
CA PRO A 522 -27.59 -0.58 31.26
C PRO A 522 -26.47 -0.57 32.31
N HIS A 523 -26.83 -0.42 33.59
CA HIS A 523 -25.86 -0.30 34.70
C HIS A 523 -24.98 -1.55 34.90
N ASP A 524 -25.41 -2.72 34.43
CA ASP A 524 -24.67 -3.98 34.51
C ASP A 524 -23.70 -4.20 33.32
N LYS A 525 -23.61 -3.25 32.39
CA LYS A 525 -22.78 -3.35 31.18
C LYS A 525 -21.75 -2.22 31.11
N THR A 526 -20.58 -2.55 30.58
CA THR A 526 -19.49 -1.60 30.36
C THR A 526 -19.08 -1.57 28.89
N LYS A 527 -18.65 -0.39 28.43
CA LYS A 527 -18.12 -0.21 27.08
C LYS A 527 -16.71 -0.79 27.00
N CYS A 528 -16.35 -1.28 25.83
CA CYS A 528 -14.99 -1.76 25.54
C CYS A 528 -13.97 -0.62 25.53
N PHE A 529 -14.39 0.56 25.08
CA PHE A 529 -13.60 1.79 25.08
C PHE A 529 -14.42 2.91 25.74
N LYS A 530 -13.83 3.67 26.67
CA LYS A 530 -14.53 4.78 27.35
C LYS A 530 -14.59 6.05 26.49
N PHE A 531 -13.53 6.33 25.75
CA PHE A 531 -13.29 7.63 25.10
C PHE A 531 -13.26 7.61 23.56
N ILE A 532 -13.49 6.44 22.94
CA ILE A 532 -13.30 6.20 21.50
C ILE A 532 -14.55 5.59 20.88
#